data_AF-A0A7C6UDC5-F1
#
_entry.id   AF-A0A7C6UDC5-F1
#
_cell.length_a   1.000
_cell.length_b   1.000
_cell.length_c   1.000
_cell.angle_alpha   90.00
_cell.angle_beta   90.00
_cell.angle_gamma   90.00
#
_symmetry.space_group_name_H-M   'P 1'
#
loop_
_entity.id
_entity.type
_entity.pdbx_description
1 polymer ?
#
loop_
_entity_poly.entity_id
_entity_poly.type
_entity_poly.pdbx_seq_one_letter_code
_entity_poly.pdbx_strand_id
1 'polypeptide(L)'
;VVVFLGGRCLGIMGWEEYREQVFPRAREKIKTALAGLADRYEFIVIEGAGSPVEVNLRETDLANRYVARLADPSVFLVADIDRGGAFAALVGTLALMEQNERKRVRGLIINKFHGEMELLRPGLDFLEEYTGLPTAGVLPYLPDLLFTGEDHSKKISGKQQVDISPDELRRRLDDCLPLIDKYLKIEHFIAGYGGN
;
A
#
# COMPACT_ATOMS: atom_id res chain seq x y z
N VAL A 1 -22.52 -8.39 3.16
CA VAL A 1 -21.27 -8.59 2.38
C VAL A 1 -20.88 -10.06 2.48
N VAL A 2 -20.36 -10.68 1.42
CA VAL A 2 -19.81 -12.05 1.53
C VAL A 2 -18.46 -11.98 2.23
N VAL A 3 -18.28 -12.74 3.30
CA VAL A 3 -17.08 -12.68 4.15
C VAL A 3 -16.23 -13.93 3.96
N PHE A 4 -14.93 -13.73 3.75
CA PHE A 4 -13.92 -14.80 3.73
C PHE A 4 -12.90 -14.56 4.83
N LEU A 5 -12.48 -15.62 5.51
CA LEU A 5 -11.43 -15.56 6.53
C LEU A 5 -10.51 -16.77 6.48
N GLY A 6 -9.24 -16.55 6.13
CA GLY A 6 -8.24 -17.61 6.02
C GLY A 6 -8.61 -18.69 5.01
N GLY A 7 -9.04 -18.27 3.81
CA GLY A 7 -9.41 -19.18 2.71
C GLY A 7 -10.78 -19.82 2.82
N ARG A 8 -11.58 -19.51 3.85
CA ARG A 8 -12.93 -20.09 4.04
C ARG A 8 -14.01 -19.02 3.92
N CYS A 9 -15.07 -19.33 3.16
CA CYS A 9 -16.29 -18.53 3.13
C CYS A 9 -17.02 -18.70 4.47
N LEU A 10 -17.31 -17.58 5.14
CA LEU A 10 -18.11 -17.56 6.37
C LEU A 10 -19.59 -17.28 6.11
N GLY A 11 -19.94 -16.86 4.88
CA GLY A 11 -21.30 -16.55 4.46
C GLY A 11 -21.53 -15.06 4.20
N ILE A 12 -22.81 -14.68 4.10
CA ILE A 12 -23.23 -13.30 3.94
C ILE A 12 -23.54 -12.73 5.32
N MET A 13 -22.90 -11.63 5.69
CA MET A 13 -23.07 -11.00 7.00
C MET A 13 -23.44 -9.52 6.87
N GLY A 14 -24.21 -9.03 7.84
CA GLY A 14 -24.41 -7.60 8.09
C GLY A 14 -23.19 -6.96 8.76
N TRP A 15 -23.18 -5.62 8.87
CA TRP A 15 -22.05 -4.91 9.48
C TRP A 15 -21.83 -5.26 10.96
N GLU A 16 -22.91 -5.30 11.76
CA GLU A 16 -22.81 -5.61 13.20
C GLU A 16 -22.31 -7.03 13.44
N GLU A 17 -22.88 -8.01 12.73
CA GLU A 17 -22.47 -9.42 12.79
C GLU A 17 -20.99 -9.60 12.38
N TYR A 18 -20.58 -8.95 11.29
CA TYR A 18 -19.18 -8.93 10.86
C TYR A 18 -18.27 -8.34 11.95
N ARG A 19 -18.67 -7.19 12.52
CA ARG A 19 -17.92 -6.49 13.57
C ARG A 19 -17.77 -7.31 14.85
N GLU A 20 -18.80 -8.03 15.26
CA GLU A 20 -18.75 -8.79 16.51
C GLU A 20 -18.06 -10.15 16.35
N GLN A 21 -18.37 -10.87 15.26
CA GLN A 21 -17.92 -12.26 15.11
C GLN A 21 -16.60 -12.39 14.34
N VAL A 22 -16.35 -11.52 13.36
CA VAL A 22 -15.23 -11.68 12.44
C VAL A 22 -14.03 -10.85 12.83
N PHE A 23 -14.22 -9.63 13.33
CA PHE A 23 -13.10 -8.75 13.69
C PHE A 23 -12.12 -9.35 14.69
N PRO A 24 -12.55 -9.93 15.83
CA PRO A 24 -11.61 -10.53 16.78
C PRO A 24 -10.80 -11.66 16.14
N ARG A 25 -11.45 -12.49 15.32
CA ARG A 25 -10.81 -13.61 14.62
C ARG A 25 -9.85 -13.15 13.53
N ALA A 26 -10.20 -12.06 12.83
CA ALA A 26 -9.36 -11.44 11.82
C ALA A 26 -8.12 -10.81 12.44
N ARG A 27 -8.28 -10.08 13.55
CA ARG A 27 -7.18 -9.50 14.33
C ARG A 27 -6.15 -10.56 14.76
N GLU A 28 -6.60 -11.65 15.36
CA GLU A 28 -5.71 -12.75 15.77
C GLU A 28 -5.01 -13.42 14.58
N LYS A 29 -5.71 -13.58 13.45
CA LYS A 29 -5.11 -14.13 12.23
C LYS A 29 -4.05 -13.20 11.64
N ILE A 30 -4.30 -11.90 11.60
CA ILE A 30 -3.33 -10.89 11.15
C ILE A 30 -2.08 -10.94 12.03
N LYS A 31 -2.26 -10.91 13.36
CA LYS A 31 -1.16 -10.99 14.32
C LYS A 31 -0.32 -12.26 14.12
N THR A 32 -0.97 -13.42 14.00
CA THR A 32 -0.28 -14.70 13.79
C THR A 32 0.46 -14.74 12.45
N ALA A 33 -0.15 -14.20 11.39
CA ALA A 33 0.46 -14.14 10.07
C ALA A 33 1.70 -13.24 10.06
N LEU A 34 1.59 -12.03 10.62
CA LEU A 34 2.73 -11.10 10.73
C LEU A 34 3.88 -11.70 11.53
N ALA A 35 3.61 -12.29 12.69
CA ALA A 35 4.64 -12.95 13.50
C ALA A 35 5.31 -14.10 12.74
N GLY A 36 4.52 -14.93 12.05
CA GLY A 36 5.07 -16.02 11.24
C GLY A 36 5.86 -15.56 10.02
N LEU A 37 5.53 -14.40 9.44
CA LEU A 37 6.33 -13.80 8.36
C LEU A 37 7.63 -13.21 8.90
N ALA A 38 7.58 -12.51 10.04
CA ALA A 38 8.75 -11.91 10.68
C ALA A 38 9.78 -12.96 11.13
N ASP A 39 9.34 -14.16 11.49
CA ASP A 39 10.23 -15.28 11.83
C ASP A 39 10.96 -15.87 10.61
N ARG A 40 10.40 -15.70 9.40
CA ARG A 40 10.91 -16.36 8.17
C ARG A 40 11.61 -15.42 7.20
N TYR A 41 11.33 -14.12 7.28
CA TYR A 41 11.77 -13.13 6.30
C TYR A 41 12.38 -11.93 7.00
N GLU A 42 13.51 -11.46 6.47
CA GLU A 42 14.20 -10.26 6.93
C GLU A 42 13.42 -8.98 6.61
N PHE A 43 12.66 -9.01 5.52
CA PHE A 43 11.84 -7.90 5.05
C PHE A 43 10.40 -8.35 4.79
N ILE A 44 9.46 -7.52 5.22
CA ILE A 44 8.03 -7.70 4.98
C ILE A 44 7.52 -6.43 4.29
N VAL A 45 6.98 -6.58 3.09
CA VAL A 45 6.24 -5.52 2.42
C VAL A 45 4.76 -5.68 2.77
N ILE A 46 4.16 -4.62 3.28
CA ILE A 46 2.76 -4.59 3.69
C ILE A 46 2.04 -3.63 2.75
N GLU A 47 1.22 -4.18 1.86
CA GLU A 47 0.30 -3.39 1.05
C GLU A 47 -0.97 -3.11 1.86
N GLY A 48 -1.34 -1.83 1.94
CA GLY A 48 -2.61 -1.40 2.51
C GLY A 48 -3.79 -1.75 1.60
N ALA A 49 -5.02 -1.55 2.10
CA ALA A 49 -6.22 -1.67 1.28
C ALA A 49 -6.97 -0.35 1.26
N GLY A 50 -7.11 0.23 0.07
CA GLY A 50 -7.79 1.51 -0.12
C GLY A 50 -7.08 2.67 0.57
N SER A 51 -7.87 3.60 1.13
CA SER A 51 -7.34 4.77 1.82
C SER A 51 -6.99 4.46 3.28
N PRO A 52 -5.82 4.89 3.80
CA PRO A 52 -5.48 4.73 5.21
C PRO A 52 -6.22 5.71 6.13
N VAL A 53 -7.07 6.60 5.57
CA VAL A 53 -7.75 7.69 6.29
C VAL A 53 -9.26 7.69 6.11
N GLU A 54 -9.88 6.52 5.98
CA GLU A 54 -11.33 6.35 6.08
C GLU A 54 -11.80 6.74 7.50
N VAL A 55 -12.06 8.03 7.72
CA VAL A 55 -12.28 8.62 9.04
C VAL A 55 -13.44 7.96 9.80
N ASN A 56 -14.45 7.49 9.08
CA ASN A 56 -15.61 6.77 9.60
C ASN A 56 -15.32 5.31 9.96
N LEU A 57 -14.23 4.72 9.46
CA LEU A 57 -13.83 3.32 9.70
C LEU A 57 -12.57 3.21 10.56
N ARG A 58 -12.07 4.32 11.10
CA ARG A 58 -10.79 4.43 11.83
C ARG A 58 -10.55 3.34 12.89
N GLU A 59 -11.52 3.07 13.76
CA GLU A 59 -11.39 2.04 14.82
C GLU A 59 -11.49 0.60 14.29
N THR A 60 -11.94 0.48 13.05
CA THR A 60 -12.26 -0.76 12.38
C THR A 60 -11.37 -1.06 11.17
N ASP A 61 -10.39 -0.21 10.89
CA ASP A 61 -9.45 -0.41 9.80
C ASP A 61 -8.42 -1.49 10.18
N LEU A 62 -8.70 -2.71 9.73
CA LEU A 62 -7.83 -3.85 9.93
C LEU A 62 -6.65 -3.89 8.95
N ALA A 63 -6.82 -3.36 7.74
CA ALA A 63 -5.85 -3.51 6.66
C ALA A 63 -4.69 -2.53 6.80
N ASN A 64 -4.98 -1.27 7.15
CA ASN A 64 -3.94 -0.25 7.26
C ASN A 64 -3.58 -0.01 8.73
N ARG A 65 -4.50 0.54 9.53
CA ARG A 65 -4.20 1.01 10.89
C ARG A 65 -3.84 -0.12 11.86
N TYR A 66 -4.64 -1.19 11.90
CA TYR A 66 -4.38 -2.29 12.84
C TYR A 66 -3.03 -2.98 12.53
N VAL A 67 -2.76 -3.26 11.26
CA VAL A 67 -1.47 -3.81 10.83
C VAL A 67 -0.33 -2.86 11.15
N ALA A 68 -0.46 -1.56 10.85
CA ALA A 68 0.57 -0.58 11.15
C ALA A 68 0.85 -0.43 12.66
N ARG A 69 -0.17 -0.58 13.51
CA ARG A 69 0.01 -0.59 14.97
C ARG A 69 0.74 -1.85 15.46
N LEU A 70 0.56 -2.99 14.82
CA LEU A 70 1.23 -4.24 15.19
C LEU A 70 2.67 -4.30 14.67
N ALA A 71 2.90 -3.85 13.44
CA ALA A 71 4.17 -3.99 12.75
C ALA A 71 5.08 -2.77 12.86
N ASP A 72 4.54 -1.63 13.29
CA ASP A 72 5.21 -0.31 13.31
C ASP A 72 6.05 0.00 12.07
N PRO A 73 5.51 -0.15 10.84
CA PRO A 73 6.30 -0.11 9.62
C PRO A 73 6.71 1.33 9.26
N SER A 74 7.81 1.46 8.52
CA SER A 74 8.04 2.64 7.66
C SER A 74 6.98 2.66 6.55
N VAL A 75 6.22 3.76 6.45
CA VAL A 75 5.11 3.90 5.49
C VAL A 75 5.52 4.81 4.33
N PHE A 76 5.14 4.41 3.11
CA PHE A 76 5.19 5.29 1.94
C PHE A 76 3.78 5.50 1.42
N LEU A 77 3.43 6.75 1.09
CA LEU A 77 2.17 7.06 0.42
C LEU A 77 2.40 7.14 -1.08
N VAL A 78 1.66 6.33 -1.82
CA VAL A 78 1.75 6.26 -3.29
C VAL A 78 0.53 6.94 -3.89
N ALA A 79 0.74 7.88 -4.81
CA ALA A 79 -0.34 8.53 -5.55
C ALA A 79 -0.22 8.29 -7.05
N ASP A 80 -1.35 7.94 -7.66
CA ASP A 80 -1.51 7.81 -9.11
C ASP A 80 -1.66 9.22 -9.72
N ILE A 81 -0.67 9.67 -10.49
CA ILE A 81 -0.70 11.00 -11.13
C ILE A 81 -1.53 11.03 -12.41
N ASP A 82 -1.74 9.87 -13.05
CA ASP A 82 -2.47 9.75 -14.32
C ASP A 82 -3.95 10.13 -14.15
N ARG A 83 -4.51 9.89 -12.96
CA ARG A 83 -5.90 10.28 -12.61
C ARG A 83 -6.06 11.77 -12.29
N GLY A 84 -4.98 12.52 -12.19
CA GLY A 84 -4.96 13.90 -11.71
C GLY A 84 -5.18 14.01 -10.20
N GLY A 85 -4.79 15.16 -9.63
CA GLY A 85 -5.00 15.44 -8.20
C GLY A 85 -4.07 14.71 -7.24
N ALA A 86 -2.98 14.08 -7.71
CA ALA A 86 -2.06 13.31 -6.87
C ALA A 86 -1.56 14.06 -5.64
N PHE A 87 -1.15 15.33 -5.79
CA PHE A 87 -0.64 16.11 -4.67
C PHE A 87 -1.74 16.42 -3.65
N ALA A 88 -2.94 16.75 -4.12
CA ALA A 88 -4.09 16.97 -3.25
C ALA A 88 -4.48 15.69 -2.50
N ALA A 89 -4.40 14.52 -3.15
CA ALA A 89 -4.65 13.23 -2.52
C ALA A 89 -3.63 12.92 -1.42
N LEU A 90 -2.34 13.13 -1.69
CA LEU A 90 -1.26 12.94 -0.70
C LEU A 90 -1.41 13.90 0.48
N VAL A 91 -1.56 15.19 0.20
CA VAL A 91 -1.73 16.23 1.21
C VAL A 91 -2.99 15.98 2.05
N GLY A 92 -4.13 15.69 1.39
CA GLY A 92 -5.39 15.39 2.07
C GLY A 92 -5.28 14.16 2.95
N THR A 93 -4.62 13.11 2.48
CA THR A 93 -4.34 11.91 3.27
C THR A 93 -3.52 12.26 4.50
N LEU A 94 -2.40 12.95 4.32
CA LEU A 94 -1.51 13.37 5.40
C LEU A 94 -2.18 14.30 6.42
N ALA A 95 -3.12 15.13 5.99
CA ALA A 95 -3.87 16.06 6.85
C ALA A 95 -4.92 15.33 7.71
N LEU A 96 -5.44 14.20 7.23
CA LEU A 96 -6.45 13.40 7.93
C LEU A 96 -5.84 12.36 8.87
N MET A 97 -4.54 12.11 8.78
CA MET A 97 -3.81 11.19 9.66
C MET A 97 -3.65 11.74 11.08
N GLU A 98 -3.69 10.85 12.07
CA GLU A 98 -3.25 11.19 13.43
C GLU A 98 -1.73 11.36 13.47
N GLN A 99 -1.24 12.10 14.47
CA GLN A 99 0.18 12.44 14.58
C GLN A 99 1.09 11.20 14.67
N ASN A 100 0.67 10.15 15.39
CA ASN A 100 1.39 8.88 15.50
C ASN A 100 1.47 8.12 14.17
N GLU A 101 0.47 8.24 13.31
CA GLU A 101 0.46 7.63 11.98
C GLU A 101 1.32 8.39 11.01
N ARG A 102 1.17 9.73 11.02
CA ARG A 102 1.98 10.61 10.17
C ARG A 102 3.48 10.43 10.45
N LYS A 103 3.87 10.17 11.70
CA LYS A 103 5.26 9.86 12.09
C LYS A 103 5.85 8.62 11.43
N ARG A 104 5.01 7.66 10.99
CA ARG A 104 5.47 6.47 10.26
C ARG A 104 5.74 6.76 8.80
N VAL A 105 5.13 7.81 8.24
CA VAL A 105 5.31 8.15 6.83
C VAL A 105 6.72 8.66 6.62
N ARG A 106 7.50 7.93 5.82
CA ARG A 106 8.90 8.25 5.52
C ARG A 106 9.09 8.91 4.17
N GLY A 107 8.12 8.78 3.28
CA GLY A 107 8.20 9.45 1.99
C GLY A 107 6.94 9.29 1.14
N LEU A 108 6.94 10.03 0.04
CA LEU A 108 5.87 10.09 -0.93
C LEU A 108 6.36 9.51 -2.26
N ILE A 109 5.49 8.78 -2.95
CA ILE A 109 5.80 8.18 -4.25
C ILE A 109 4.76 8.67 -5.25
N ILE A 110 5.23 9.20 -6.37
CA ILE A 110 4.38 9.51 -7.52
C ILE A 110 4.45 8.33 -8.48
N ASN A 111 3.30 7.78 -8.86
CA ASN A 111 3.20 6.64 -9.75
C ASN A 111 2.54 7.01 -11.08
N LYS A 112 2.87 6.26 -12.14
CA LYS A 112 2.34 6.41 -13.51
C LYS A 112 2.65 7.76 -14.16
N PHE A 113 3.87 8.26 -13.99
CA PHE A 113 4.29 9.49 -14.64
C PHE A 113 4.63 9.27 -16.13
N HIS A 114 4.09 10.11 -17.01
CA HIS A 114 4.29 10.02 -18.47
C HIS A 114 5.23 11.10 -19.04
N GLY A 115 5.60 12.11 -18.26
CA GLY A 115 6.22 13.33 -18.75
C GLY A 115 7.74 13.40 -18.58
N GLU A 116 8.29 14.57 -18.87
CA GLU A 116 9.69 14.90 -18.58
C GLU A 116 9.85 15.30 -17.11
N MET A 117 10.85 14.73 -16.43
CA MET A 117 11.07 14.97 -15.00
C MET A 117 11.28 16.45 -14.65
N GLU A 118 11.91 17.22 -15.53
CA GLU A 118 12.15 18.65 -15.31
C GLU A 118 10.85 19.47 -15.20
N LEU A 119 9.77 19.03 -15.86
CA LEU A 119 8.46 19.67 -15.75
C LEU A 119 7.76 19.36 -14.43
N LEU A 120 8.03 18.19 -13.84
CA LEU A 120 7.43 17.77 -12.57
C LEU A 120 8.20 18.32 -11.36
N ARG A 121 9.51 18.54 -11.51
CA ARG A 121 10.43 18.88 -10.41
C ARG A 121 9.98 20.05 -9.52
N PRO A 122 9.52 21.21 -10.05
CA PRO A 122 9.04 22.30 -9.21
C PRO A 122 7.82 21.91 -8.35
N GLY A 123 7.00 20.99 -8.85
CA GLY A 123 5.87 20.45 -8.12
C GLY A 123 6.30 19.53 -6.98
N LEU A 124 7.35 18.72 -7.19
CA LEU A 124 7.93 17.88 -6.14
C LEU A 124 8.56 18.72 -5.05
N ASP A 125 9.34 19.75 -5.42
CA ASP A 125 9.96 20.67 -4.46
C ASP A 125 8.91 21.34 -3.56
N PHE A 126 7.81 21.82 -4.17
CA PHE A 126 6.66 22.34 -3.43
C PHE A 126 6.05 21.30 -2.49
N LEU A 127 5.83 20.07 -2.96
CA LEU A 127 5.22 19.01 -2.17
C LEU A 127 6.09 18.64 -0.95
N GLU A 128 7.39 18.56 -1.13
CA GLU A 128 8.35 18.28 -0.05
C GLU A 128 8.38 19.42 0.97
N GLU A 129 8.45 20.67 0.52
CA GLU A 129 8.40 21.85 1.40
C GLU A 129 7.08 21.91 2.19
N TYR A 130 5.95 21.68 1.51
CA TYR A 130 4.63 21.76 2.11
C TYR A 130 4.37 20.64 3.12
N THR A 131 4.80 19.42 2.82
CA THR A 131 4.50 18.24 3.66
C THR A 131 5.57 17.95 4.71
N GLY A 132 6.79 18.44 4.50
CA GLY A 132 7.98 18.09 5.27
C GLY A 132 8.44 16.64 5.04
N LEU A 133 7.98 15.98 3.98
CA LEU A 133 8.30 14.60 3.64
C LEU A 133 9.00 14.53 2.29
N PRO A 134 10.04 13.71 2.12
CA PRO A 134 10.73 13.58 0.85
C PRO A 134 9.87 12.84 -0.19
N THR A 135 10.07 13.17 -1.46
CA THR A 135 9.63 12.35 -2.58
C THR A 135 10.62 11.19 -2.71
N ALA A 136 10.22 10.01 -2.21
CA ALA A 136 11.03 8.81 -2.27
C ALA A 136 11.18 8.28 -3.70
N GLY A 137 10.30 8.65 -4.62
CA GLY A 137 10.47 8.33 -6.03
C GLY A 137 9.33 8.76 -6.94
N VAL A 138 9.63 8.77 -8.24
CA VAL A 138 8.66 9.00 -9.32
C VAL A 138 8.75 7.83 -10.29
N LEU A 139 7.75 6.96 -10.24
CA LEU A 139 7.65 5.80 -11.10
C LEU A 139 7.05 6.20 -12.46
N PRO A 140 7.71 5.86 -13.57
CA PRO A 140 7.14 6.10 -14.89
C PRO A 140 5.91 5.21 -15.10
N TYR A 141 5.09 5.55 -16.08
CA TYR A 141 4.06 4.64 -16.56
C TYR A 141 4.70 3.45 -17.29
N LEU A 142 4.42 2.25 -16.78
CA LEU A 142 4.98 0.99 -17.26
C LEU A 142 3.83 0.08 -17.75
N PRO A 143 3.41 0.19 -19.03
CA PRO A 143 2.26 -0.54 -19.55
C PRO A 143 2.43 -2.06 -19.51
N ASP A 144 3.67 -2.54 -19.61
CA ASP A 144 3.98 -3.96 -19.73
C ASP A 144 4.22 -4.65 -18.37
N LEU A 145 4.24 -3.88 -17.27
CA LEU A 145 4.53 -4.35 -15.92
C LEU A 145 3.27 -4.71 -15.11
N LEU A 146 2.12 -4.86 -15.77
CA LEU A 146 0.84 -5.09 -15.09
C LEU A 146 0.85 -6.41 -14.31
N PHE A 147 1.02 -6.31 -12.98
CA PHE A 147 0.48 -7.26 -12.04
C PHE A 147 -1.04 -7.11 -12.10
N THR A 148 -1.72 -8.02 -12.81
CA THR A 148 -3.19 -8.08 -12.78
C THR A 148 -3.63 -8.67 -11.44
N GLY A 149 -3.50 -7.86 -10.37
CA GLY A 149 -3.85 -8.22 -9.00
C GLY A 149 -5.21 -7.69 -8.56
N GLU A 150 -5.57 -6.45 -8.91
CA GLU A 150 -6.87 -5.88 -8.52
C GLU A 150 -7.55 -5.06 -9.63
N ASP A 151 -8.82 -5.40 -9.83
CA ASP A 151 -9.80 -4.88 -10.78
C ASP A 151 -9.66 -3.36 -11.03
N HIS A 152 -8.99 -2.99 -12.12
CA HIS A 152 -9.32 -1.74 -12.78
C HIS A 152 -10.64 -2.00 -13.50
N SER A 153 -11.70 -1.30 -13.07
CA SER A 153 -13.03 -1.34 -13.64
C SER A 153 -13.02 -1.05 -15.15
N LYS A 154 -12.69 -2.05 -15.95
CA LYS A 154 -13.19 -2.24 -17.30
C LYS A 154 -14.12 -3.43 -17.20
N LYS A 155 -15.39 -3.23 -17.57
CA LYS A 155 -16.33 -4.33 -17.81
C LYS A 155 -15.71 -5.27 -18.85
N ILE A 156 -14.97 -6.26 -18.39
CA ILE A 156 -14.58 -7.42 -19.16
C ILE A 156 -15.39 -8.56 -18.56
N SER A 157 -16.37 -9.03 -19.32
CA SER A 157 -17.04 -10.28 -19.06
C SER A 157 -15.99 -11.39 -19.02
N GLY A 158 -15.68 -11.88 -17.82
CA GLY A 158 -14.72 -12.96 -17.58
C GLY A 158 -13.64 -12.52 -16.61
N LYS A 159 -13.83 -12.84 -15.32
CA LYS A 159 -12.76 -12.81 -14.32
C LYS A 159 -11.72 -13.87 -14.69
N GLN A 160 -10.67 -13.48 -15.41
CA GLN A 160 -9.43 -14.25 -15.40
C GLN A 160 -8.70 -13.91 -14.11
N GLN A 161 -8.86 -14.77 -13.11
CA GLN A 161 -7.90 -14.85 -12.02
C GLN A 161 -6.57 -15.26 -12.66
N VAL A 162 -5.62 -14.33 -12.76
CA VAL A 162 -4.32 -14.63 -13.36
C VAL A 162 -3.52 -15.41 -12.32
N ASP A 163 -3.49 -16.73 -12.51
CA ASP A 163 -2.61 -17.62 -11.75
C ASP A 163 -1.19 -17.46 -12.31
N ILE A 164 -0.46 -16.49 -11.77
CA ILE A 164 0.94 -16.22 -12.14
C ILE A 164 1.79 -17.32 -11.50
N SER A 165 2.47 -18.13 -12.31
CA SER A 165 3.37 -19.15 -11.77
C SER A 165 4.49 -18.48 -10.95
N PRO A 166 5.05 -19.16 -9.92
CA PRO A 166 6.18 -18.60 -9.16
C PRO A 166 7.36 -18.16 -10.03
N ASP A 167 7.61 -18.86 -11.14
CA ASP A 167 8.68 -18.53 -12.08
C ASP A 167 8.36 -17.28 -12.93
N GLU A 168 7.10 -17.13 -13.34
CA GLU A 168 6.62 -15.91 -14.00
C GLU A 168 6.70 -14.70 -13.08
N LEU A 169 6.30 -14.87 -11.81
CA LEU A 169 6.39 -13.82 -10.80
C LEU A 169 7.85 -13.40 -10.58
N ARG A 170 8.76 -14.37 -10.44
CA ARG A 170 10.20 -14.11 -10.30
C ARG A 170 10.75 -13.33 -11.47
N ARG A 171 10.47 -13.76 -12.71
CA ARG A 171 10.94 -13.07 -13.91
C ARG A 171 10.43 -11.63 -13.98
N ARG A 172 9.15 -11.41 -13.68
CA ARG A 172 8.60 -10.05 -13.63
C ARG A 172 9.23 -9.19 -12.54
N LEU A 173 9.51 -9.77 -11.37
CA LEU A 173 10.25 -9.08 -10.32
C LEU A 173 11.67 -8.73 -10.79
N ASP A 174 12.36 -9.63 -11.48
CA ASP A 174 13.68 -9.37 -12.07
C ASP A 174 13.63 -8.21 -13.07
N ASP A 175 12.54 -8.08 -13.84
CA ASP A 175 12.31 -6.94 -14.74
C ASP A 175 12.00 -5.64 -13.99
N CYS A 176 11.33 -5.72 -12.82
CA CYS A 176 11.01 -4.58 -11.96
C CYS A 176 12.22 -4.04 -11.20
N LEU A 177 13.13 -4.91 -10.73
CA LEU A 177 14.18 -4.55 -9.77
C LEU A 177 15.06 -3.38 -10.27
N PRO A 178 15.56 -3.37 -11.52
CA PRO A 178 16.32 -2.23 -12.04
C PRO A 178 15.51 -0.92 -12.08
N LEU A 179 14.19 -1.01 -12.24
CA LEU A 179 13.30 0.16 -12.24
C LEU A 179 13.09 0.68 -10.83
N ILE A 180 12.93 -0.22 -9.85
CA ILE A 180 12.88 0.14 -8.43
C ILE A 180 14.16 0.89 -8.05
N ASP A 181 15.34 0.32 -8.31
CA ASP A 181 16.62 0.95 -7.96
C ASP A 181 16.83 2.30 -8.66
N LYS A 182 16.32 2.44 -9.89
CA LYS A 182 16.46 3.68 -10.68
C LYS A 182 15.53 4.79 -10.19
N TYR A 183 14.30 4.46 -9.81
CA TYR A 183 13.23 5.43 -9.60
C TYR A 183 12.80 5.60 -8.15
N LEU A 184 13.09 4.63 -7.28
CA LEU A 184 12.78 4.64 -5.86
C LEU A 184 14.07 4.69 -5.04
N LYS A 185 14.08 5.55 -4.03
CA LYS A 185 15.18 5.72 -3.06
C LYS A 185 14.71 5.29 -1.68
N ILE A 186 14.23 4.05 -1.55
CA ILE A 186 13.53 3.59 -0.34
C ILE A 186 14.49 3.03 0.71
N GLU A 187 15.65 2.52 0.31
CA GLU A 187 16.63 1.89 1.19
C GLU A 187 17.11 2.79 2.33
N HIS A 188 17.13 4.11 2.13
CA HIS A 188 17.51 5.08 3.17
C HIS A 188 16.45 5.26 4.27
N PHE A 189 15.25 4.71 4.09
CA PHE A 189 14.09 4.96 4.93
C PHE A 189 13.52 3.69 5.60
N ILE A 190 14.01 2.52 5.22
CA ILE A 190 13.58 1.24 5.79
C ILE A 190 14.32 1.04 7.12
N ALA A 191 13.58 1.11 8.22
CA ALA A 191 14.07 0.61 9.51
C ALA A 191 13.85 -0.90 9.55
N GLY A 192 14.81 -1.66 10.12
CA GLY A 192 14.65 -3.09 10.33
C GLY A 192 13.45 -3.39 11.24
N TYR A 193 12.75 -4.50 10.98
CA TYR A 193 11.71 -5.00 11.87
C TYR A 193 12.36 -5.46 13.18
N GLY A 194 12.27 -4.64 14.25
CA GLY A 194 12.73 -5.01 15.59
C GLY A 194 14.10 -4.46 16.05
N GLY A 195 14.28 -3.15 16.09
CA GLY A 195 15.31 -2.51 16.94
C GLY A 195 15.01 -1.02 17.14
N ASN A 196 14.93 -0.44 18.36
CA ASN A 196 15.13 -0.92 19.73
C ASN A 196 13.80 -1.04 20.49
#